data_AF-A0A7G3GDQ3-F1
#
_entry.id   AF-A0A7G3GDQ3-F1
#
_cell.length_a   1.000
_cell.length_b   1.000
_cell.length_c   1.000
_cell.angle_alpha   90.00
_cell.angle_beta   90.00
_cell.angle_gamma   90.00
#
_symmetry.space_group_name_H-M   'P 1'
#
loop_
_entity.id
_entity.type
_entity.pdbx_description
1 polymer ?
#
loop_
_entity_poly.entity_id
_entity_poly.type
_entity_poly.pdbx_seq_one_letter_code
_entity_poly.pdbx_strand_id
1 'polypeptide(L)'
;MVLHRAKCGAIGQYRANMAPGAFTGQQYIKICSNNSAELSNWITHNGGTGFTKLCLKCNPSISERITDEVSQLQAEFYAEIQKSARSTVEERLARLKVAAKLPLSVTVSATVFRRNPDVVAEVLFKSGGKCGKCGNKAPFNRASDGTPYLEVHHTIPLSEGGEDSVSNAIALCPNCHRYSHYG
;
A
#
# COMPACT_ATOMS: atom_id res chain seq x y z
N MET A 1 16.27 -16.33 -1.09
CA MET A 1 16.29 -15.09 -1.90
C MET A 1 16.76 -13.92 -1.05
N VAL A 2 17.67 -13.07 -1.56
CA VAL A 2 18.11 -11.85 -0.85
C VAL A 2 17.15 -10.71 -1.20
N LEU A 3 16.53 -10.07 -0.21
CA LEU A 3 15.67 -8.90 -0.45
C LEU A 3 16.53 -7.64 -0.64
N HIS A 4 16.20 -6.84 -1.65
CA HIS A 4 16.86 -5.55 -1.95
C HIS A 4 15.83 -4.43 -2.04
N ARG A 5 16.23 -3.17 -1.77
CA ARG A 5 15.44 -1.98 -2.15
C ARG A 5 15.50 -1.78 -3.67
N ALA A 6 14.45 -1.23 -4.28
CA ALA A 6 14.37 -0.96 -5.71
C ALA A 6 15.55 -0.12 -6.26
N LYS A 7 16.13 0.76 -5.43
CA LYS A 7 17.28 1.62 -5.78
C LYS A 7 18.66 1.02 -5.44
N CYS A 8 18.72 -0.26 -5.04
CA CYS A 8 20.00 -0.85 -4.62
C CYS A 8 20.99 -0.96 -5.79
N GLY A 9 22.16 -0.31 -5.69
CA GLY A 9 23.19 -0.34 -6.74
C GLY A 9 23.75 -1.74 -7.06
N ALA A 10 23.54 -2.72 -6.18
CA ALA A 10 23.85 -4.13 -6.46
C ALA A 10 22.90 -4.75 -7.51
N ILE A 11 21.78 -4.10 -7.82
CA ILE A 11 20.83 -4.50 -8.87
C ILE A 11 21.29 -4.00 -10.25
N GLY A 12 22.10 -2.93 -10.33
CA GLY A 12 22.41 -2.25 -11.59
C GLY A 12 23.73 -2.61 -12.28
N GLN A 13 24.60 -3.42 -11.66
CA GLN A 13 25.90 -3.77 -12.26
C GLN A 13 25.95 -5.25 -12.65
N TYR A 14 26.02 -5.52 -13.96
CA TYR A 14 26.35 -6.83 -14.51
C TYR A 14 27.73 -7.26 -13.97
N ARG A 15 27.82 -8.46 -13.40
CA ARG A 15 29.10 -9.08 -13.03
C ARG A 15 29.39 -10.18 -14.04
N ALA A 16 30.65 -10.28 -14.48
CA ALA A 16 31.06 -11.20 -15.55
C ALA A 16 30.75 -12.69 -15.26
N ASN A 17 30.53 -13.04 -14.00
CA ASN A 17 30.13 -14.39 -13.57
C ASN A 17 28.61 -14.60 -13.48
N MET A 18 27.79 -13.69 -14.02
CA MET A 18 26.33 -13.85 -14.06
C MET A 18 25.87 -14.60 -15.31
N ALA A 19 24.86 -15.45 -15.14
CA ALA A 19 24.22 -16.16 -16.23
C ALA A 19 23.67 -15.19 -17.30
N PRO A 20 23.70 -15.56 -18.59
CA PRO A 20 23.08 -14.78 -19.67
C PRO A 20 21.60 -14.49 -19.36
N GLY A 21 21.15 -13.24 -19.48
CA GLY A 21 19.75 -12.88 -19.21
C GLY A 21 19.40 -12.69 -17.72
N ALA A 22 20.38 -12.58 -16.82
CA ALA A 22 20.17 -12.36 -15.38
C ALA A 22 19.36 -11.09 -15.00
N PHE A 23 19.20 -10.14 -15.93
CA PHE A 23 18.37 -8.93 -15.75
C PHE A 23 17.04 -8.96 -16.48
N THR A 24 16.86 -9.91 -17.41
CA THR A 24 15.71 -9.93 -18.33
C THR A 24 14.91 -11.23 -18.24
N GLY A 25 15.11 -12.02 -17.18
CA GLY A 25 14.20 -13.09 -16.81
C GLY A 25 14.43 -14.43 -17.50
N GLN A 26 15.67 -14.91 -17.60
CA GLN A 26 15.92 -16.33 -17.83
C GLN A 26 16.91 -16.90 -16.81
N GLN A 27 16.32 -17.34 -15.69
CA GLN A 27 16.84 -18.19 -14.59
C GLN A 27 17.06 -17.56 -13.21
N TYR A 28 16.81 -16.27 -13.01
CA TYR A 28 16.35 -15.76 -11.71
C TYR A 28 15.56 -14.46 -11.90
N ILE A 29 14.33 -14.42 -11.39
CA ILE A 29 13.47 -13.23 -11.46
C ILE A 29 13.78 -12.37 -10.24
N LYS A 30 14.35 -11.18 -10.47
CA LYS A 30 14.33 -10.12 -9.46
C LYS A 30 12.93 -9.52 -9.47
N ILE A 31 12.08 -10.06 -8.61
CA ILE A 31 10.75 -9.51 -8.36
C ILE A 31 10.99 -8.17 -7.66
N CYS A 32 10.44 -7.10 -8.19
CA CYS A 32 10.38 -5.81 -7.52
C CYS A 32 8.92 -5.43 -7.37
N SER A 33 8.56 -5.06 -6.15
CA SER A 33 7.30 -4.41 -5.83
C SER A 33 7.64 -3.28 -4.86
N ASN A 34 6.84 -2.23 -4.91
CA ASN A 34 6.88 -1.17 -3.91
C ASN A 34 6.30 -1.63 -2.57
N ASN A 35 5.72 -2.84 -2.53
CA ASN A 35 5.06 -3.44 -1.39
C ASN A 35 5.66 -4.83 -1.10
N SER A 36 6.12 -5.04 0.14
CA SER A 36 6.64 -6.34 0.59
C SER A 36 5.57 -7.44 0.60
N ALA A 37 4.29 -7.08 0.74
CA ALA A 37 3.17 -8.01 0.71
C ALA A 37 2.94 -8.56 -0.71
N GLU A 38 2.97 -7.72 -1.75
CA GLU A 38 2.90 -8.17 -3.14
C GLU A 38 4.08 -9.07 -3.51
N LEU A 39 5.27 -8.71 -3.01
CA LEU A 39 6.47 -9.50 -3.20
C LEU A 39 6.34 -10.88 -2.56
N SER A 40 5.77 -10.95 -1.35
CA SER A 40 5.51 -12.19 -0.64
C SER A 40 4.43 -13.02 -1.33
N ASN A 41 3.35 -12.39 -1.79
CA ASN A 41 2.26 -13.03 -2.52
C ASN A 41 2.74 -13.64 -3.84
N TRP A 42 3.58 -12.92 -4.60
CA TRP A 42 4.18 -13.43 -5.82
C TRP A 42 5.06 -14.65 -5.54
N ILE A 43 5.88 -14.61 -4.48
CA ILE A 43 6.76 -15.71 -4.11
C ILE A 43 5.95 -16.97 -3.80
N THR A 44 4.90 -16.85 -3.00
CA THR A 44 4.01 -17.97 -2.67
C THR A 44 3.31 -18.55 -3.90
N HIS A 45 2.80 -17.69 -4.80
CA HIS A 45 2.16 -18.13 -6.04
C HIS A 45 3.11 -18.82 -7.03
N ASN A 46 4.40 -18.55 -6.92
CA ASN A 46 5.44 -19.14 -7.78
C ASN A 46 6.25 -20.23 -7.05
N GLY A 47 5.71 -20.81 -5.98
CA GLY A 47 6.27 -21.98 -5.29
C GLY A 47 7.47 -21.70 -4.38
N GLY A 48 7.74 -20.44 -4.06
CA GLY A 48 8.74 -20.05 -3.06
C GLY A 48 8.14 -19.85 -1.67
N THR A 49 9.00 -19.86 -0.64
CA THR A 49 8.58 -19.76 0.77
C THR A 49 8.93 -18.43 1.45
N GLY A 50 9.62 -17.53 0.75
CA GLY A 50 9.95 -16.17 1.22
C GLY A 50 11.40 -15.74 0.96
N PHE A 51 11.78 -14.60 1.55
CA PHE A 51 13.18 -14.14 1.56
C PHE A 51 13.98 -14.88 2.62
N THR A 52 15.18 -15.31 2.27
CA THR A 52 16.07 -16.05 3.18
C THR A 52 17.13 -15.15 3.81
N LYS A 53 17.40 -13.98 3.22
CA LYS A 53 18.39 -13.01 3.68
C LYS A 53 18.00 -11.59 3.27
N LEU A 54 18.49 -10.59 4.00
CA LEU A 54 18.43 -9.18 3.61
C LEU A 54 19.73 -8.73 2.96
N CYS A 55 19.64 -7.84 1.98
CA CYS A 55 20.84 -7.20 1.44
C CYS A 55 21.41 -6.24 2.49
N LEU A 56 22.57 -6.59 3.04
CA LEU A 56 23.27 -5.77 4.05
C LEU A 56 23.66 -4.37 3.56
N LYS A 57 23.74 -4.15 2.23
CA LYS A 57 24.09 -2.84 1.66
C LYS A 57 22.93 -1.86 1.61
N CYS A 58 21.76 -2.31 1.14
CA CYS A 58 20.59 -1.44 1.07
C CYS A 58 19.66 -1.58 2.27
N ASN A 59 19.93 -2.52 3.17
CA ASN A 59 19.21 -2.82 4.40
C ASN A 59 17.72 -2.48 4.29
N PRO A 60 16.96 -3.22 3.45
CA PRO A 60 15.56 -2.93 3.27
C PRO A 60 14.87 -3.10 4.63
N SER A 61 14.10 -2.09 5.04
CA SER A 61 13.25 -2.20 6.21
C SER A 61 12.18 -3.24 5.90
N ILE A 62 12.38 -4.46 6.36
CA ILE A 62 11.25 -5.35 6.61
C ILE A 62 10.68 -4.81 7.92
N SER A 63 9.55 -4.12 7.86
CA SER A 63 8.71 -4.04 9.05
C SER A 63 8.46 -5.49 9.45
N GLU A 64 9.11 -5.93 10.52
CA GLU A 64 9.00 -7.29 11.03
C GLU A 64 7.52 -7.59 11.22
N ARG A 65 7.06 -8.65 10.53
CA ARG A 65 5.86 -9.43 10.84
C ARG A 65 4.82 -8.68 11.65
N ILE A 66 4.00 -7.92 10.96
CA ILE A 66 2.62 -7.77 11.37
C ILE A 66 1.87 -8.42 10.23
N THR A 67 1.27 -9.57 10.51
CA THR A 67 0.19 -10.08 9.68
C THR A 67 -0.76 -8.91 9.51
N ASP A 68 -0.71 -8.24 8.37
CA ASP A 68 -1.70 -7.24 8.02
C ASP A 68 -2.96 -8.01 7.65
N GLU A 69 -3.57 -8.61 8.68
CA GLU A 69 -4.77 -9.43 8.60
C GLU A 69 -5.87 -8.63 7.91
N VAL A 70 -5.90 -7.31 8.13
CA VAL A 70 -6.79 -6.39 7.43
C VAL A 70 -6.51 -6.39 5.93
N SER A 71 -5.28 -6.15 5.49
CA SER A 71 -4.93 -6.15 4.06
C SER A 71 -5.11 -7.52 3.41
N GLN A 72 -4.83 -8.61 4.13
CA GLN A 72 -5.05 -9.96 3.62
C GLN A 72 -6.54 -10.24 3.42
N LEU A 73 -7.38 -9.97 4.43
CA LEU A 73 -8.84 -10.11 4.32
C LEU A 73 -9.40 -9.24 3.20
N GLN A 74 -8.87 -8.03 3.02
CA GLN A 74 -9.25 -7.15 1.91
C GLN A 74 -8.86 -7.75 0.56
N ALA A 75 -7.66 -8.28 0.41
CA ALA A 75 -7.19 -8.90 -0.84
C ALA A 75 -8.03 -10.13 -1.22
N GLU A 76 -8.31 -11.01 -0.25
CA GLU A 76 -9.17 -12.18 -0.42
C GLU A 76 -10.59 -11.76 -0.83
N PHE A 77 -11.15 -10.75 -0.15
CA PHE A 77 -12.45 -10.21 -0.49
C PHE A 77 -12.51 -9.61 -1.90
N TYR A 78 -11.47 -8.86 -2.31
CA TYR A 78 -11.37 -8.33 -3.67
C TYR A 78 -11.27 -9.45 -4.72
N ALA A 79 -10.56 -10.54 -4.45
CA ALA A 79 -10.50 -11.69 -5.34
C ALA A 79 -11.88 -12.33 -5.52
N GLU A 80 -12.65 -12.50 -4.44
CA GLU A 80 -14.02 -13.02 -4.51
C GLU A 80 -14.98 -12.05 -5.21
N ILE A 81 -14.79 -10.73 -5.07
CA ILE A 81 -15.52 -9.74 -5.88
C ILE A 81 -15.23 -9.97 -7.37
N GLN A 82 -13.97 -10.11 -7.78
CA GLN A 82 -13.61 -10.32 -9.18
C GLN A 82 -14.22 -11.60 -9.75
N LYS A 83 -14.19 -12.68 -8.99
CA LYS A 83 -14.85 -13.94 -9.33
C LYS A 83 -16.36 -13.76 -9.49
N SER A 84 -17.00 -13.04 -8.56
CA SER A 84 -18.44 -12.75 -8.62
C SER A 84 -18.82 -11.82 -9.78
N ALA A 85 -17.96 -10.85 -10.10
CA ALA A 85 -18.16 -9.92 -11.21
C ALA A 85 -18.08 -10.61 -12.57
N ARG A 86 -17.25 -11.66 -12.70
CA ARG A 86 -17.15 -12.50 -13.90
C ARG A 86 -18.33 -13.46 -14.09
N SER A 87 -19.14 -13.68 -13.06
CA SER A 87 -20.32 -14.54 -13.14
C SER A 87 -21.49 -13.81 -13.81
N THR A 88 -22.55 -14.53 -14.18
CA THR A 88 -23.76 -13.88 -14.74
C THR A 88 -24.56 -13.16 -13.65
N VAL A 89 -25.49 -12.31 -14.07
CA VAL A 89 -26.42 -11.62 -13.15
C VAL A 89 -27.30 -12.66 -12.43
N GLU A 90 -27.79 -13.66 -13.15
CA GLU A 90 -28.66 -14.71 -12.64
C GLU A 90 -27.95 -15.52 -11.55
N GLU A 91 -26.69 -15.86 -11.77
CA GLU A 91 -25.86 -16.57 -10.79
C GLU A 91 -25.62 -15.75 -9.52
N ARG A 92 -25.35 -14.44 -9.67
CA ARG A 92 -25.22 -13.54 -8.51
C ARG A 92 -26.52 -13.44 -7.73
N LEU A 93 -27.65 -13.27 -8.43
CA LEU A 93 -28.97 -13.16 -7.79
C LEU A 93 -29.36 -14.47 -7.09
N ALA A 94 -29.03 -15.62 -7.66
CA ALA A 94 -29.24 -16.92 -7.02
C ALA A 94 -28.45 -17.01 -5.70
N ARG A 95 -27.15 -16.63 -5.68
CA ARG A 95 -26.35 -16.59 -4.45
C ARG A 95 -26.93 -15.61 -3.41
N LEU A 96 -27.39 -14.44 -3.84
CA LEU A 96 -27.98 -13.42 -2.95
C LEU A 96 -29.32 -13.82 -2.32
N LYS A 97 -30.10 -14.70 -2.96
CA LYS A 97 -31.38 -15.21 -2.41
C LYS A 97 -31.16 -16.08 -1.17
N VAL A 98 -30.10 -16.88 -1.15
CA VAL A 98 -29.79 -17.82 -0.07
C VAL A 98 -28.75 -17.30 0.94
N ALA A 99 -28.05 -16.21 0.61
CA ALA A 99 -27.03 -15.63 1.49
C ALA A 99 -27.65 -15.02 2.76
N ALA A 100 -26.93 -15.19 3.88
CA ALA A 100 -27.24 -14.49 5.13
C ALA A 100 -27.20 -12.97 4.90
N LYS A 101 -28.21 -12.27 5.41
CA LYS A 101 -28.30 -10.80 5.26
C LYS A 101 -27.42 -10.03 6.23
N LEU A 102 -27.11 -10.64 7.37
CA LEU A 102 -26.23 -10.08 8.37
C LEU A 102 -24.82 -10.64 8.20
N PRO A 103 -23.80 -9.79 8.06
CA PRO A 103 -22.42 -10.27 7.94
C PRO A 103 -21.92 -10.80 9.28
N LEU A 104 -20.98 -11.74 9.21
CA LEU A 104 -20.19 -12.13 10.37
C LEU A 104 -19.14 -11.05 10.64
N SER A 105 -18.92 -10.73 11.91
CA SER A 105 -17.82 -9.87 12.34
C SER A 105 -16.56 -10.70 12.59
N VAL A 106 -15.41 -10.16 12.21
CA VAL A 106 -14.09 -10.73 12.51
C VAL A 106 -13.27 -9.69 13.26
N THR A 107 -12.53 -10.13 14.27
CA THR A 107 -11.60 -9.29 15.03
C THR A 107 -10.19 -9.52 14.51
N VAL A 108 -9.48 -8.42 14.28
CA VAL A 108 -8.10 -8.42 13.75
C VAL A 108 -7.24 -7.49 14.57
N SER A 109 -5.94 -7.77 14.61
CA SER A 109 -4.96 -6.88 15.25
C SER A 109 -4.31 -5.99 14.20
N ALA A 110 -4.16 -4.69 14.50
CA ALA A 110 -3.55 -3.72 13.59
C ALA A 110 -2.56 -2.82 14.33
N THR A 111 -1.50 -2.41 13.63
CA THR A 111 -0.56 -1.41 14.13
C THR A 111 -0.89 -0.04 13.58
N VAL A 112 -0.89 0.94 14.48
CA VAL A 112 -1.18 2.34 14.17
C VAL A 112 -0.05 3.22 14.67
N PHE A 113 0.28 4.26 13.90
CA PHE A 113 1.26 5.26 14.30
C PHE A 113 0.57 6.39 15.06
N ARG A 114 1.12 6.74 16.23
CA ARG A 114 0.74 7.97 16.96
C ARG A 114 1.33 9.16 16.23
N ARG A 115 0.51 9.83 15.42
CA ARG A 115 0.93 11.01 14.65
C ARG A 115 1.00 12.25 15.53
N ASN A 116 1.92 13.14 15.21
CA ASN A 116 2.06 14.44 15.81
C ASN A 116 0.93 15.36 15.31
N PRO A 117 0.03 15.83 16.21
CA PRO A 117 -1.08 16.68 15.81
C PRO A 117 -0.63 18.02 15.22
N ASP A 118 0.53 18.56 15.63
CA ASP A 118 1.03 19.84 15.13
C ASP A 118 1.45 19.75 13.67
N VAL A 119 2.00 18.61 13.23
CA VAL A 119 2.32 18.36 11.82
C VAL A 119 1.04 18.38 10.98
N VAL A 120 0.00 17.71 11.46
CA VAL A 120 -1.31 17.66 10.77
C VAL A 120 -1.91 19.06 10.68
N ALA A 121 -1.96 19.79 11.80
CA ALA A 121 -2.52 21.14 11.86
C ALA A 121 -1.77 22.11 10.94
N GLU A 122 -0.43 22.10 10.98
CA GLU A 122 0.40 22.99 10.17
C GLU A 122 0.28 22.71 8.67
N VAL A 123 0.24 21.43 8.27
CA VAL A 123 0.06 21.04 6.86
C VAL A 123 -1.33 21.47 6.34
N LEU A 124 -2.38 21.30 7.14
CA LEU A 124 -3.72 21.77 6.79
C LEU A 124 -3.79 23.29 6.72
N PHE A 125 -3.18 24.01 7.66
CA PHE A 125 -3.11 25.47 7.65
C PHE A 125 -2.41 25.99 6.38
N LYS A 126 -1.21 25.47 6.07
CA LYS A 126 -0.44 25.84 4.88
C LYS A 126 -1.16 25.55 3.56
N SER A 127 -2.05 24.55 3.55
CA SER A 127 -2.81 24.21 2.34
C SER A 127 -3.76 25.33 1.88
N GLY A 128 -4.17 26.23 2.78
CA GLY A 128 -5.16 27.25 2.48
C GLY A 128 -6.49 26.66 1.97
N GLY A 129 -6.82 25.43 2.38
CA GLY A 129 -8.01 24.71 1.92
C GLY A 129 -7.94 24.21 0.47
N LYS A 130 -6.74 24.12 -0.11
CA LYS A 130 -6.50 23.57 -1.46
C LYS A 130 -5.71 22.27 -1.40
N CYS A 131 -6.08 21.33 -2.26
CA CYS A 131 -5.35 20.08 -2.44
C CYS A 131 -3.94 20.36 -2.98
N GLY A 132 -2.91 19.84 -2.32
CA GLY A 132 -1.52 20.01 -2.73
C GLY A 132 -1.14 19.28 -4.03
N LYS A 133 -1.99 18.36 -4.52
CA LYS A 133 -1.76 17.65 -5.79
C LYS A 133 -2.49 18.26 -6.98
N CYS A 134 -3.81 18.43 -6.89
CA CYS A 134 -4.61 18.94 -8.01
C CYS A 134 -4.89 20.44 -7.94
N GLY A 135 -4.56 21.13 -6.85
CA GLY A 135 -4.79 22.57 -6.67
C GLY A 135 -6.26 22.97 -6.41
N ASN A 136 -7.21 22.05 -6.57
CA ASN A 136 -8.63 22.31 -6.32
C ASN A 136 -8.90 22.59 -4.83
N LYS A 137 -9.94 23.37 -4.56
CA LYS A 137 -10.45 23.57 -3.19
C LYS A 137 -10.90 22.25 -2.57
N ALA A 138 -10.92 22.19 -1.24
CA ALA A 138 -11.54 21.10 -0.51
C ALA A 138 -12.97 20.84 -1.01
N PRO A 139 -13.40 19.57 -1.10
CA PRO A 139 -14.71 19.22 -1.64
C PRO A 139 -15.89 19.72 -0.79
N PHE A 140 -15.68 19.89 0.51
CA PHE A 140 -16.66 20.42 1.45
C PHE A 140 -15.95 20.95 2.71
N ASN A 141 -16.70 21.62 3.59
CA ASN A 141 -16.24 22.05 4.91
C ASN A 141 -16.77 21.09 5.99
N ARG A 142 -15.98 20.82 7.02
CA ARG A 142 -16.38 20.00 8.17
C ARG A 142 -17.62 20.59 8.84
N ALA A 143 -18.61 19.75 9.12
CA ALA A 143 -19.81 20.18 9.84
C ALA A 143 -19.52 20.60 11.29
N SER A 144 -18.43 20.07 11.89
CA SER A 144 -18.06 20.33 13.28
C SER A 144 -17.54 21.74 13.53
N ASP A 145 -16.79 22.31 12.59
CA ASP A 145 -16.02 23.55 12.80
C ASP A 145 -15.94 24.47 11.57
N GLY A 146 -16.56 24.08 10.45
CA GLY A 146 -16.57 24.85 9.21
C GLY A 146 -15.24 24.86 8.43
N THR A 147 -14.21 24.13 8.88
CA THR A 147 -12.90 24.12 8.21
C THR A 147 -12.91 23.28 6.92
N PRO A 148 -12.09 23.61 5.89
CA PRO A 148 -12.00 22.83 4.65
C PRO A 148 -11.56 21.38 4.90
N TYR A 149 -12.28 20.40 4.34
CA TYR A 149 -11.95 18.98 4.50
C TYR A 149 -10.84 18.52 3.53
N LEU A 150 -9.64 18.33 4.06
CA LEU A 150 -8.52 17.66 3.39
C LEU A 150 -7.92 16.59 4.32
N GLU A 151 -7.21 15.64 3.72
CA GLU A 151 -6.56 14.51 4.40
C GLU A 151 -5.04 14.67 4.30
N VAL A 152 -4.34 14.63 5.43
CA VAL A 152 -2.87 14.70 5.46
C VAL A 152 -2.29 13.35 5.10
N HIS A 153 -1.43 13.35 4.09
CA HIS A 153 -0.75 12.19 3.54
C HIS A 153 0.76 12.36 3.67
N HIS A 154 1.46 11.35 4.20
CA HIS A 154 2.92 11.33 4.21
C HIS A 154 3.44 10.83 2.87
N THR A 155 4.32 11.59 2.22
CA THR A 155 4.86 11.28 0.89
C THR A 155 5.78 10.08 0.92
N ILE A 156 6.61 9.98 1.96
CA ILE A 156 7.25 8.73 2.38
C ILE A 156 6.38 8.17 3.51
N PRO A 157 5.73 7.00 3.33
CA PRO A 157 4.87 6.42 4.34
C PRO A 157 5.59 6.19 5.67
N LEU A 158 4.90 6.43 6.80
CA LEU A 158 5.44 6.16 8.14
C LEU A 158 5.82 4.68 8.32
N SER A 159 5.05 3.77 7.72
CA SER A 159 5.33 2.32 7.71
C SER A 159 6.62 1.95 6.99
N GLU A 160 7.14 2.82 6.12
CA GLU A 160 8.40 2.66 5.39
C GLU A 160 9.56 3.45 6.02
N GLY A 161 9.35 3.98 7.22
CA GLY A 161 10.34 4.81 7.93
C GLY A 161 10.33 6.27 7.51
N GLY A 162 9.25 6.75 6.90
CA GLY A 162 9.04 8.18 6.67
C GLY A 162 8.93 8.96 7.99
N GLU A 163 9.46 10.17 8.00
CA GLU A 163 9.36 11.05 9.16
C GLU A 163 7.95 11.63 9.30
N ASP A 164 7.49 11.77 10.54
CA ASP A 164 6.28 12.54 10.83
C ASP A 164 6.63 14.02 10.94
N SER A 165 6.86 14.64 9.78
CA SER A 165 7.32 16.02 9.64
C SER A 165 6.54 16.76 8.56
N VAL A 166 6.48 18.09 8.67
CA VAL A 166 5.77 18.95 7.70
C VAL A 166 6.36 18.81 6.29
N SER A 167 7.68 18.62 6.18
CA SER A 167 8.36 18.43 4.89
C SER A 167 8.01 17.10 4.21
N ASN A 168 7.61 16.09 4.97
CA ASN A 168 7.19 14.79 4.45
C ASN A 168 5.66 14.66 4.32
N ALA A 169 4.89 15.72 4.59
CA ALA A 169 3.43 15.65 4.65
C ALA A 169 2.76 16.64 3.69
N ILE A 170 1.65 16.22 3.09
CA ILE A 170 0.88 17.02 2.13
C ILE A 170 -0.62 16.88 2.39
N ALA A 171 -1.37 17.98 2.29
CA ALA A 171 -2.83 17.97 2.38
C ALA A 171 -3.45 17.61 1.02
N LEU A 172 -4.27 16.56 0.95
CA LEU A 172 -4.89 16.07 -0.27
C LEU A 172 -6.42 16.02 -0.15
N CYS A 173 -7.13 16.22 -1.26
CA CYS A 173 -8.55 15.87 -1.31
C CYS A 173 -8.71 14.33 -1.31
N PRO A 174 -9.87 13.79 -0.92
CA PRO A 174 -10.10 12.35 -0.82
C PRO A 174 -9.72 11.59 -2.11
N ASN A 175 -10.06 12.14 -3.27
CA ASN A 175 -9.75 11.52 -4.56
C ASN A 175 -8.24 11.45 -4.82
N CYS A 176 -7.51 12.55 -4.58
CA CYS A 176 -6.05 12.58 -4.76
C CYS A 176 -5.34 11.72 -3.72
N HIS A 177 -5.86 11.66 -2.50
CA HIS A 177 -5.33 10.80 -1.45
C HIS A 177 -5.46 9.33 -1.84
N ARG A 178 -6.65 8.88 -2.27
CA ARG A 178 -6.87 7.49 -2.74
C ARG A 178 -6.05 7.15 -3.98
N TYR A 179 -5.96 8.05 -4.96
CA TYR A 179 -5.08 7.87 -6.12
C TYR A 179 -3.61 7.66 -5.70
N SER A 180 -3.15 8.34 -4.64
CA SER A 180 -1.76 8.20 -4.18
C SER A 180 -1.47 6.85 -3.53
N HIS A 181 -2.51 6.12 -3.08
CA HIS A 181 -2.38 4.75 -2.59
C HIS A 181 -2.59 3.69 -3.68
N TYR A 182 -3.50 3.92 -4.63
CA TYR A 182 -3.99 2.86 -5.53
C TYR A 182 -3.78 3.11 -7.03
N GLY A 183 -3.51 4.34 -7.47
CA GLY A 183 -3.53 4.74 -8.87
C GLY A 183 -4.95 4.93 -9.39
#